data_AF-A0A3M1FRH5-F1
#
_entry.id   AF-A0A3M1FRH5-F1
#
_cell.length_a   1.000
_cell.length_b   1.000
_cell.length_c   1.000
_cell.angle_alpha   90.00
_cell.angle_beta   90.00
_cell.angle_gamma   90.00
#
_symmetry.space_group_name_H-M   'P 1'
#
loop_
_entity.id
_entity.type
_entity.pdbx_description
1 polymer ?
#
loop_
_entity_poly.entity_id
_entity_poly.type
_entity_poly.pdbx_seq_one_letter_code
_entity_poly.pdbx_strand_id
1 'polypeptide(L)'
;MFTIETLRACSDNPEQLELLYRSATKAGQEEDFRQAVEVCYATAPDNLLYAAWHHRLVHEAPVSRRAATAWAWAAPLAVLNGLLFWWLSDSDFMLRVTNPFTGASQGFIPLLVLLAAPIAAAFVLAYLATAGWRRWGRAVGVGLALAAAAAYAIWVYPLAGTRPFQEQYLTLMAMHLPLLAWASVGIFLLLDNRDPAHRFAFLIKSL
;
A
#
# COMPACT_ATOMS: atom_id res chain seq x y z
N MET A 1 -13.60 -23.09 24.41
CA MET A 1 -14.23 -21.76 24.23
C MET A 1 -13.72 -20.91 25.37
N PHE A 2 -12.99 -19.84 25.08
CA PHE A 2 -12.43 -18.97 26.12
C PHE A 2 -13.55 -18.16 26.79
N THR A 3 -13.55 -18.07 28.12
CA THR A 3 -14.55 -17.30 28.90
C THR A 3 -13.89 -16.54 30.05
N ILE A 4 -14.52 -15.45 30.50
CA ILE A 4 -14.09 -14.66 31.67
C ILE A 4 -13.92 -15.52 32.93
N GLU A 5 -14.72 -16.59 33.08
CA GLU A 5 -14.62 -17.51 34.21
C GLU A 5 -13.31 -18.30 34.22
N THR A 6 -12.83 -18.72 33.04
CA THR A 6 -11.52 -19.40 32.92
C THR A 6 -10.36 -18.47 33.25
N LEU A 7 -10.49 -17.18 32.93
CA LEU A 7 -9.51 -16.16 33.29
C LEU A 7 -9.51 -15.90 34.81
N ARG A 8 -10.70 -15.82 35.41
CA ARG A 8 -10.88 -15.64 36.85
C ARG A 8 -10.34 -16.81 37.67
N ALA A 9 -10.50 -18.04 37.18
CA ALA A 9 -9.93 -19.23 37.82
C ALA A 9 -8.40 -19.24 37.85
N CYS A 10 -7.75 -18.48 36.96
CA CYS A 10 -6.29 -18.35 36.88
C CYS A 10 -5.76 -17.09 37.59
N SER A 11 -6.57 -16.40 38.40
CA SER A 11 -6.25 -15.08 39.00
C SER A 11 -4.98 -15.06 39.83
N ASP A 12 -4.60 -16.21 40.39
CA ASP A 12 -3.50 -16.35 41.33
C ASP A 12 -2.36 -17.22 40.75
N ASN A 13 -2.53 -17.72 39.51
CA ASN A 13 -1.58 -18.61 38.87
C ASN A 13 -1.03 -17.98 37.57
N PRO A 14 0.16 -17.36 37.62
CA PRO A 14 0.73 -16.67 36.47
C PRO A 14 1.03 -17.62 35.29
N GLU A 15 1.39 -18.88 35.57
CA GLU A 15 1.71 -19.87 34.54
C GLU A 15 0.46 -20.29 33.76
N GLN A 16 -0.64 -20.54 34.46
CA GLN A 16 -1.92 -20.89 33.83
C GLN A 16 -2.46 -19.73 32.98
N LEU A 17 -2.28 -18.49 33.43
CA LEU A 17 -2.74 -17.32 32.69
C LEU A 17 -1.93 -17.09 31.40
N GLU A 18 -0.61 -17.34 31.41
CA GLU A 18 0.23 -17.32 30.20
C GLU A 18 -0.11 -18.47 29.23
N LEU A 19 -0.36 -19.68 29.74
CA LEU A 19 -0.80 -20.81 28.91
C LEU A 19 -2.15 -20.52 28.25
N LEU A 20 -3.06 -19.91 29.00
CA LEU A 20 -4.37 -19.52 28.52
C LEU A 20 -4.25 -18.44 27.43
N TYR A 21 -3.41 -17.42 27.62
CA TYR A 21 -3.09 -16.44 26.59
C TYR A 21 -2.56 -17.10 25.32
N ARG A 22 -1.54 -17.97 25.42
CA ARG A 22 -0.98 -18.69 24.26
C ARG A 22 -2.02 -19.54 23.53
N SER A 23 -2.95 -20.15 24.27
CA SER A 23 -4.04 -20.92 23.68
C SER A 23 -5.03 -20.02 22.92
N ALA A 24 -5.37 -18.86 23.48
CA ALA A 24 -6.22 -17.86 22.86
C ALA A 24 -5.58 -17.26 21.59
N THR A 25 -4.27 -16.97 21.63
CA THR A 25 -3.51 -16.50 20.45
C THR A 25 -3.51 -17.55 19.34
N LYS A 26 -3.28 -18.83 19.66
CA LYS A 26 -3.34 -19.92 18.66
C LYS A 26 -4.74 -20.11 18.06
N ALA A 27 -5.78 -19.84 18.84
CA ALA A 27 -7.18 -19.93 18.39
C ALA A 27 -7.69 -18.64 17.71
N GLY A 28 -6.87 -17.58 17.63
CA GLY A 28 -7.29 -16.28 17.09
C GLY A 28 -8.26 -15.49 17.98
N GLN A 29 -8.40 -15.86 19.26
CA GLN A 29 -9.32 -15.29 20.26
C GLN A 29 -8.61 -14.26 21.17
N GLU A 30 -7.60 -13.58 20.64
CA GLU A 30 -6.79 -12.63 21.41
C GLU A 30 -7.59 -11.40 21.88
N GLU A 31 -8.56 -10.95 21.07
CA GLU A 31 -9.42 -9.81 21.40
C GLU A 31 -10.34 -10.14 22.59
N ASP A 32 -10.92 -11.33 22.58
CA ASP A 32 -11.78 -11.81 23.66
C ASP A 32 -10.98 -11.90 24.97
N PHE A 33 -9.72 -12.37 24.90
CA PHE A 33 -8.81 -12.40 26.04
C PHE A 33 -8.50 -10.99 26.58
N ARG A 34 -8.21 -10.03 25.70
CA ARG A 34 -7.94 -8.64 26.10
C ARG A 34 -9.14 -8.02 26.81
N GLN A 35 -10.34 -8.19 26.25
CA GLN A 35 -11.57 -7.70 26.86
C GLN A 35 -11.85 -8.36 28.22
N ALA A 36 -11.58 -9.66 28.34
CA ALA A 36 -11.73 -10.37 29.60
C ALA A 36 -10.76 -9.88 30.69
N VAL A 37 -9.51 -9.57 30.32
CA VAL A 37 -8.51 -8.99 31.24
C VAL A 37 -8.95 -7.60 31.71
N GLU A 38 -9.48 -6.75 30.83
CA GLU A 38 -9.97 -5.42 31.21
C GLU A 38 -11.14 -5.50 32.20
N VAL A 39 -12.10 -6.39 31.96
CA VAL A 39 -13.23 -6.62 32.87
C VAL A 39 -12.74 -7.13 34.24
N CYS A 40 -11.76 -8.03 34.25
CA CYS A 40 -11.21 -8.57 35.49
C CYS A 40 -10.38 -7.54 36.26
N TYR A 41 -9.62 -6.70 35.56
CA TYR A 41 -8.91 -5.57 36.16
C TYR A 41 -9.87 -4.54 36.76
N ALA A 42 -10.96 -4.19 36.06
CA ALA A 42 -11.98 -3.28 36.58
C ALA A 42 -12.71 -3.81 37.83
N THR A 43 -12.84 -5.14 37.95
CA THR A 43 -13.51 -5.80 39.08
C THR A 43 -12.55 -6.00 40.28
N ALA A 44 -11.26 -6.16 40.02
CA ALA A 44 -10.24 -6.41 41.04
C ALA A 44 -8.93 -5.65 40.72
N PRO A 45 -8.91 -4.31 40.90
CA PRO A 45 -7.75 -3.48 40.55
C PRO A 45 -6.52 -3.78 41.41
N ASP A 46 -6.72 -4.33 42.61
CA ASP A 46 -5.65 -4.67 43.55
C ASP A 46 -4.90 -5.97 43.17
N ASN A 47 -5.41 -6.75 42.20
CA ASN A 47 -4.71 -7.93 41.73
C ASN A 47 -3.58 -7.54 40.77
N LEU A 48 -2.35 -7.64 41.28
CA LEU A 48 -1.11 -7.32 40.56
C LEU A 48 -0.95 -8.09 39.24
N LEU A 49 -1.49 -9.31 39.12
CA LEU A 49 -1.43 -10.09 37.88
C LEU A 49 -2.31 -9.49 36.78
N TYR A 50 -3.54 -9.06 37.11
CA TYR A 50 -4.39 -8.37 36.13
C TYR A 50 -3.83 -7.00 35.77
N ALA A 51 -3.28 -6.26 36.73
CA ALA A 51 -2.62 -4.98 36.48
C ALA A 51 -1.42 -5.15 35.52
N ALA A 52 -0.57 -6.16 35.76
CA ALA A 52 0.58 -6.45 34.90
C ALA A 52 0.15 -6.84 33.48
N TRP A 53 -0.90 -7.66 33.34
CA TRP A 53 -1.43 -8.04 32.03
C TRP A 53 -2.15 -6.90 31.31
N HIS A 54 -2.91 -6.07 32.01
CA HIS A 54 -3.50 -4.85 31.46
C HIS A 54 -2.41 -3.96 30.88
N HIS A 55 -1.36 -3.65 31.66
CA HIS A 55 -0.25 -2.84 31.18
C HIS A 55 0.53 -3.50 30.04
N ARG A 56 0.77 -4.82 30.10
CA ARG A 56 1.41 -5.57 29.01
C ARG A 56 0.61 -5.46 27.71
N LEU A 57 -0.70 -5.71 27.75
CA LEU A 57 -1.56 -5.70 26.57
C LEU A 57 -1.83 -4.29 26.02
N VAL A 58 -1.73 -3.26 26.85
CA VAL A 58 -1.79 -1.85 26.41
C VAL A 58 -0.50 -1.45 25.68
N HIS A 59 0.67 -1.99 26.09
CA HIS A 59 1.97 -1.68 25.48
C HIS A 59 2.37 -2.63 24.34
N GLU A 60 1.83 -3.85 24.32
CA GLU A 60 1.81 -4.70 23.14
C GLU A 60 0.89 -4.03 22.13
N ALA A 61 1.47 -3.13 21.32
CA ALA A 61 0.82 -2.63 20.12
C ALA A 61 0.13 -3.83 19.45
N PRO A 62 -1.18 -3.74 19.15
CA PRO A 62 -1.99 -4.90 18.76
C PRO A 62 -1.17 -5.64 17.72
N VAL A 63 -0.75 -6.89 18.04
CA VAL A 63 0.07 -7.69 17.14
C VAL A 63 -0.74 -7.73 15.87
N SER A 64 -0.32 -6.91 14.90
CA SER A 64 -1.20 -6.33 13.91
C SER A 64 -1.56 -7.42 12.92
N ARG A 65 -2.43 -8.37 13.28
CA ARG A 65 -2.62 -9.72 12.73
C ARG A 65 -1.64 -10.03 11.61
N ARG A 66 -0.35 -10.09 11.96
CA ARG A 66 0.78 -10.23 11.03
C ARG A 66 0.47 -9.69 9.63
N ALA A 67 -0.02 -8.45 9.49
CA ALA A 67 -0.81 -7.92 8.35
C ALA A 67 -0.70 -8.86 7.17
N ALA A 68 -1.53 -9.93 7.16
CA ALA A 68 -1.23 -11.15 6.43
C ALA A 68 -0.97 -10.76 4.99
N THR A 69 0.31 -10.59 4.65
CA THR A 69 0.68 -9.90 3.43
C THR A 69 0.11 -10.81 2.37
N ALA A 70 -0.81 -10.28 1.56
CA ALA A 70 -1.63 -11.10 0.70
C ALA A 70 -0.76 -11.55 -0.47
N TRP A 71 0.23 -12.40 -0.21
CA TRP A 71 1.23 -12.90 -1.15
C TRP A 71 0.57 -13.57 -2.34
N ALA A 72 -0.61 -14.17 -2.12
CA ALA A 72 -1.49 -14.70 -3.15
C ALA A 72 -1.87 -13.66 -4.23
N TRP A 73 -1.87 -12.36 -3.90
CA TRP A 73 -2.10 -11.25 -4.82
C TRP A 73 -0.82 -10.49 -5.17
N ALA A 74 0.10 -10.32 -4.20
CA ALA A 74 1.35 -9.58 -4.44
C ALA A 74 2.22 -10.26 -5.51
N ALA A 75 2.41 -11.57 -5.42
CA ALA A 75 3.23 -12.33 -6.37
C ALA A 75 2.71 -12.29 -7.81
N PRO A 76 1.43 -12.63 -8.10
CA PRO A 76 0.95 -12.58 -9.48
C PRO A 76 0.92 -11.16 -10.03
N LEU A 77 0.55 -10.15 -9.23
CA LEU A 77 0.56 -8.76 -9.68
C LEU A 77 1.98 -8.27 -10.01
N ALA A 78 2.98 -8.66 -9.21
CA ALA A 78 4.37 -8.34 -9.51
C ALA A 78 4.87 -9.01 -10.79
N VAL A 79 4.53 -10.28 -11.01
CA VAL A 79 4.88 -11.01 -12.25
C VAL A 79 4.21 -10.36 -13.46
N LEU A 80 2.91 -10.06 -13.38
CA LEU A 80 2.18 -9.37 -14.45
C LEU A 80 2.78 -7.99 -14.75
N ASN A 81 3.14 -7.23 -13.72
CA ASN A 81 3.82 -5.93 -13.89
C ASN A 81 5.17 -6.08 -14.59
N GLY A 82 5.98 -7.06 -14.19
CA GLY A 82 7.26 -7.35 -14.82
C GLY A 82 7.13 -7.79 -16.28
N LEU A 83 6.15 -8.66 -16.59
CA LEU A 83 5.86 -9.08 -17.96
C LEU A 83 5.38 -7.92 -18.83
N LEU A 84 4.58 -7.02 -18.28
CA LEU A 84 4.13 -5.82 -18.99
C LEU A 84 5.29 -4.87 -19.30
N PHE A 85 6.23 -4.70 -18.35
CA PHE A 85 7.46 -3.93 -18.60
C PHE A 85 8.34 -4.57 -19.64
N TRP A 86 8.49 -5.90 -19.61
CA TRP A 86 9.23 -6.64 -20.62
C TRP A 86 8.62 -6.44 -22.01
N TRP A 87 7.30 -6.56 -22.14
CA TRP A 87 6.59 -6.35 -23.41
C TRP A 87 6.72 -4.91 -23.93
N LEU A 88 6.59 -3.90 -23.05
CA LEU A 88 6.76 -2.48 -23.40
C LEU A 88 8.21 -2.07 -23.68
N SER A 89 9.18 -2.93 -23.36
CA SER A 89 10.59 -2.68 -23.65
C SER A 89 10.96 -2.96 -25.11
N ASP A 90 10.06 -3.51 -25.92
CA ASP A 90 10.29 -3.75 -27.34
C ASP A 90 10.61 -2.43 -28.07
N SER A 91 11.49 -2.52 -29.06
CA SER A 91 11.89 -1.43 -29.94
C SER A 91 10.72 -0.81 -30.72
N ASP A 92 9.64 -1.57 -30.92
CA ASP A 92 8.40 -1.09 -31.53
C ASP A 92 7.69 -0.02 -30.69
N PHE A 93 7.91 -0.02 -29.37
CA PHE A 93 7.32 0.95 -28.43
C PHE A 93 8.19 2.18 -28.19
N MET A 94 9.07 2.53 -29.12
CA MET A 94 9.82 3.79 -29.05
C MET A 94 8.95 4.97 -29.48
N LEU A 95 8.90 6.02 -28.65
CA LEU A 95 8.32 7.30 -29.04
C LEU A 95 9.20 7.93 -30.12
N ARG A 96 8.58 8.22 -31.26
CA ARG A 96 9.26 8.70 -32.45
C ARG A 96 9.17 10.20 -32.54
N VAL A 97 10.31 10.83 -32.79
CA VAL A 97 10.43 12.28 -32.98
C VAL A 97 10.85 12.51 -34.42
N THR A 98 10.11 13.35 -35.14
CA THR A 98 10.35 13.64 -36.55
C THR A 98 11.26 14.85 -36.70
N ASN A 99 12.33 14.71 -37.48
CA ASN A 99 13.21 15.82 -37.81
C ASN A 99 12.56 16.69 -38.90
N PRO A 100 12.27 17.97 -38.62
CA PRO A 100 11.62 18.86 -39.58
C PRO A 100 12.50 19.20 -40.80
N PHE A 101 13.83 19.05 -40.69
CA PHE A 101 14.76 19.38 -41.78
C PHE A 101 15.01 18.20 -42.74
N THR A 102 14.91 16.96 -42.26
CA THR A 102 15.19 15.75 -43.07
C THR A 102 13.97 14.87 -43.30
N GLY A 103 12.84 15.15 -42.63
CA GLY A 103 11.65 14.29 -42.65
C GLY A 103 11.84 12.92 -41.99
N ALA A 104 13.04 12.62 -41.50
CA ALA A 104 13.36 11.34 -40.88
C ALA A 104 12.75 11.25 -39.48
N SER A 105 12.12 10.11 -39.18
CA SER A 105 11.57 9.80 -37.86
C SER A 105 12.53 8.90 -37.10
N GLN A 106 12.94 9.32 -35.91
CA GLN A 106 13.88 8.56 -35.07
C GLN A 106 13.26 8.27 -33.70
N GLY A 107 13.47 7.05 -33.19
CA GLY A 107 13.11 6.71 -31.82
C GLY A 107 13.95 7.52 -30.83
N PHE A 108 13.30 8.22 -29.91
CA PHE A 108 13.96 9.07 -28.91
C PHE A 108 13.98 8.40 -27.53
N ILE A 109 12.79 8.04 -27.00
CA ILE A 109 12.67 7.38 -25.70
C ILE A 109 11.69 6.21 -25.76
N PRO A 110 11.92 5.13 -24.99
CA PRO A 110 10.95 4.06 -24.86
C PRO A 110 9.67 4.54 -24.18
N LEU A 111 8.51 4.12 -24.67
CA LEU A 111 7.21 4.37 -24.05
C LEU A 111 7.18 3.88 -22.60
N LEU A 112 7.92 2.80 -22.32
CA LEU A 112 8.13 2.28 -20.98
C LEU A 112 8.63 3.34 -20.00
N VAL A 113 9.52 4.27 -20.41
CA VAL A 113 10.05 5.31 -19.52
C VAL A 113 8.95 6.24 -19.00
N LEU A 114 7.95 6.56 -19.83
CA LEU A 114 6.81 7.39 -19.42
C LEU A 114 5.76 6.58 -18.64
N LEU A 115 5.50 5.34 -19.07
CA LEU A 115 4.41 4.53 -18.52
C LEU A 115 4.80 3.69 -17.32
N ALA A 116 6.08 3.46 -17.04
CA ALA A 116 6.54 2.57 -15.97
C ALA A 116 5.94 2.96 -14.61
N ALA A 117 6.03 4.24 -14.24
CA ALA A 117 5.52 4.69 -12.95
C ALA A 117 3.98 4.68 -12.85
N PRO A 118 3.22 5.18 -13.84
CA PRO A 118 1.75 5.03 -13.87
C PRO A 118 1.28 3.56 -13.81
N ILE A 119 1.93 2.67 -14.56
CA ILE A 119 1.62 1.24 -14.57
C ILE A 119 1.90 0.64 -13.19
N ALA A 120 3.10 0.85 -12.64
CA ALA A 120 3.45 0.36 -11.32
C ALA A 120 2.48 0.85 -10.24
N ALA A 121 2.11 2.13 -10.28
CA ALA A 121 1.11 2.69 -9.37
C ALA A 121 -0.25 2.01 -9.52
N ALA A 122 -0.71 1.73 -10.74
CA ALA A 122 -1.96 1.00 -10.96
C ALA A 122 -1.94 -0.42 -10.36
N PHE A 123 -0.83 -1.16 -10.53
CA PHE A 123 -0.66 -2.48 -9.90
C PHE A 123 -0.62 -2.42 -8.38
N VAL A 124 0.04 -1.41 -7.81
CA VAL A 124 0.05 -1.16 -6.36
C VAL A 124 -1.36 -0.84 -5.85
N LEU A 125 -2.10 0.03 -6.54
CA LEU A 125 -3.49 0.35 -6.18
C LEU A 125 -4.42 -0.86 -6.29
N ALA A 126 -4.24 -1.71 -7.31
CA ALA A 126 -4.97 -2.96 -7.46
C ALA A 126 -4.66 -3.94 -6.32
N TYR A 127 -3.40 -4.06 -5.92
CA TYR A 127 -2.99 -4.85 -4.77
C TYR A 127 -3.62 -4.32 -3.47
N LEU A 128 -3.55 -3.01 -3.24
CA LEU A 128 -4.14 -2.40 -2.05
C LEU A 128 -5.67 -2.57 -1.99
N ALA A 129 -6.36 -2.44 -3.13
CA ALA A 129 -7.81 -2.62 -3.22
C ALA A 129 -8.26 -4.08 -3.02
N THR A 130 -7.43 -5.05 -3.40
CA THR A 130 -7.70 -6.49 -3.22
C THR A 130 -7.34 -6.98 -1.82
N ALA A 131 -6.22 -6.51 -1.25
CA ALA A 131 -5.75 -6.89 0.08
C ALA A 131 -6.50 -6.18 1.22
N GLY A 132 -6.93 -4.93 1.02
CA GLY A 132 -7.62 -4.09 2.00
C GLY A 132 -9.05 -3.79 1.58
N TRP A 133 -9.98 -4.64 2.00
CA TRP A 133 -11.44 -4.55 1.81
C TRP A 133 -12.01 -3.37 0.99
N ARG A 134 -12.28 -3.64 -0.29
CA ARG A 134 -13.47 -3.22 -1.07
C ARG A 134 -13.73 -1.71 -1.21
N ARG A 135 -12.71 -0.92 -1.60
CA ARG A 135 -12.89 0.48 -2.09
C ARG A 135 -12.35 0.69 -3.50
N TRP A 136 -12.69 -0.23 -4.40
CA TRP A 136 -12.30 -0.21 -5.81
C TRP A 136 -12.61 1.13 -6.50
N GLY A 137 -13.70 1.81 -6.15
CA GLY A 137 -14.06 3.10 -6.77
C GLY A 137 -12.98 4.18 -6.62
N ARG A 138 -12.31 4.27 -5.46
CA ARG A 138 -11.22 5.24 -5.26
C ARG A 138 -9.94 4.84 -5.97
N ALA A 139 -9.60 3.55 -5.91
CA ALA A 139 -8.42 3.01 -6.60
C ALA A 139 -8.56 3.19 -8.12
N VAL A 140 -9.74 2.91 -8.67
CA VAL A 140 -10.08 3.13 -10.07
C VAL A 140 -10.05 4.63 -10.40
N GLY A 141 -10.60 5.50 -9.55
CA GLY A 141 -10.55 6.94 -9.78
C GLY A 141 -9.12 7.50 -9.85
N VAL A 142 -8.26 7.11 -8.91
CA VAL A 142 -6.84 7.51 -8.90
C VAL A 142 -6.10 6.91 -10.10
N GLY A 143 -6.34 5.62 -10.40
CA GLY A 143 -5.77 4.96 -11.57
C GLY A 143 -6.18 5.60 -12.89
N LEU A 144 -7.45 5.97 -13.05
CA LEU A 144 -7.96 6.68 -14.22
C LEU A 144 -7.35 8.08 -14.36
N ALA A 145 -7.18 8.80 -13.25
CA ALA A 145 -6.53 10.12 -13.28
C ALA A 145 -5.07 10.00 -13.74
N LEU A 146 -4.32 9.00 -13.25
CA LEU A 146 -2.96 8.72 -13.70
C LEU A 146 -2.91 8.29 -15.17
N ALA A 147 -3.82 7.41 -15.59
CA ALA A 147 -3.93 6.99 -16.99
C ALA A 147 -4.24 8.18 -17.91
N ALA A 148 -5.13 9.07 -17.49
CA ALA A 148 -5.46 10.29 -18.22
C ALA A 148 -4.25 11.23 -18.33
N ALA A 149 -3.47 11.42 -17.25
CA ALA A 149 -2.25 12.22 -17.27
C ALA A 149 -1.19 11.64 -18.21
N ALA A 150 -0.99 10.31 -18.19
CA ALA A 150 -0.06 9.64 -19.09
C ALA A 150 -0.53 9.71 -20.56
N ALA A 151 -1.82 9.50 -20.81
CA ALA A 151 -2.42 9.63 -22.14
C ALA A 151 -2.30 11.06 -22.67
N TYR A 152 -2.52 12.05 -21.81
CA TYR A 152 -2.31 13.47 -22.15
C TYR A 152 -0.86 13.74 -22.56
N ALA A 153 0.11 13.20 -21.83
CA ALA A 153 1.52 13.34 -22.18
C ALA A 153 1.84 12.77 -23.58
N ILE A 154 1.32 11.58 -23.88
CA ILE A 154 1.53 10.92 -25.18
C ILE A 154 0.79 11.65 -26.30
N TRP A 155 -0.37 12.24 -26.01
CA TRP A 155 -1.17 12.93 -27.01
C TRP A 155 -0.63 14.33 -27.35
N VAL A 156 -0.05 15.02 -26.38
CA VAL A 156 0.42 16.41 -26.55
C VAL A 156 1.83 16.50 -27.15
N TYR A 157 2.71 15.52 -26.96
CA TYR A 157 4.07 15.60 -27.52
C TYR A 157 4.11 15.83 -29.04
N PRO A 158 3.29 15.21 -29.92
CA PRO A 158 3.35 15.49 -31.35
C PRO A 158 2.86 16.90 -31.70
N LEU A 159 2.05 17.51 -30.83
CA LEU A 159 1.53 18.88 -30.97
C LEU A 159 2.56 19.94 -30.52
N ALA A 160 3.63 19.54 -29.82
CA ALA A 160 4.66 20.44 -29.30
C ALA A 160 5.54 21.11 -30.39
N GLY A 161 5.26 20.86 -31.66
CA GLY A 161 5.91 21.53 -32.79
C GLY A 161 7.22 20.88 -33.18
N THR A 162 8.34 21.61 -33.08
CA THR A 162 9.63 21.15 -33.59
C THR A 162 10.30 20.12 -32.67
N ARG A 163 11.17 19.28 -33.25
CA ARG A 163 11.96 18.25 -32.55
C ARG A 163 12.52 18.65 -31.18
N PRO A 164 13.24 19.78 -31.01
CA PRO A 164 13.79 20.14 -29.69
C PRO A 164 12.71 20.37 -28.62
N PHE A 165 11.56 20.93 -28.98
CA PHE A 165 10.44 21.09 -28.04
C PHE A 165 9.79 19.75 -27.69
N GLN A 166 9.67 18.82 -28.66
CA GLN A 166 9.16 17.48 -28.40
C GLN A 166 10.08 16.71 -27.44
N GLU A 167 11.41 16.74 -27.67
CA GLU A 167 12.40 16.09 -26.81
C GLU A 167 12.42 16.67 -25.40
N GLN A 168 12.38 18.00 -25.28
CA GLN A 168 12.33 18.68 -23.99
C GLN A 168 11.05 18.36 -23.22
N TYR A 169 9.90 18.38 -23.90
CA TYR A 169 8.60 18.02 -23.32
C TYR A 169 8.61 16.58 -22.80
N LEU A 170 9.08 15.63 -23.61
CA LEU A 170 9.16 14.22 -23.24
C LEU A 170 10.11 13.99 -22.06
N THR A 171 11.25 14.68 -22.03
CA THR A 171 12.19 14.64 -20.91
C THR A 171 11.56 15.17 -19.63
N LEU A 172 10.81 16.27 -19.70
CA LEU A 172 10.06 16.80 -18.57
C LEU A 172 9.00 15.81 -18.09
N MET A 173 8.18 15.25 -18.99
CA MET A 173 7.13 14.30 -18.60
C MET A 173 7.69 13.02 -17.99
N ALA A 174 8.86 12.54 -18.45
CA ALA A 174 9.56 11.41 -17.86
C ALA A 174 9.94 11.64 -16.39
N MET A 175 10.13 12.89 -15.96
CA MET A 175 10.39 13.23 -14.55
C MET A 175 9.10 13.49 -13.75
N HIS A 176 8.09 14.11 -14.37
CA HIS A 176 6.86 14.50 -13.68
C HIS A 176 5.88 13.33 -13.47
N LEU A 177 5.79 12.40 -14.42
CA LEU A 177 4.88 11.25 -14.29
C LEU A 177 5.23 10.34 -13.11
N PRO A 178 6.51 10.02 -12.81
CA PRO A 178 6.88 9.31 -11.59
C PRO A 178 6.47 10.04 -10.31
N LEU A 179 6.67 11.36 -10.25
CA LEU A 179 6.28 12.17 -9.10
C LEU A 179 4.75 12.17 -8.91
N LEU A 180 3.99 12.32 -9.99
CA LEU A 180 2.53 12.25 -9.96
C LEU A 180 2.03 10.86 -9.54
N ALA A 181 2.65 9.79 -10.05
CA ALA A 181 2.33 8.42 -9.68
C ALA A 181 2.58 8.18 -8.19
N TRP A 182 3.74 8.60 -7.68
CA TRP A 182 4.08 8.52 -6.26
C TRP A 182 3.10 9.32 -5.38
N ALA A 183 2.84 10.58 -5.74
CA ALA A 183 1.91 11.44 -5.01
C ALA A 183 0.48 10.85 -5.00
N SER A 184 0.04 10.27 -6.12
CA SER A 184 -1.27 9.64 -6.24
C SER A 184 -1.43 8.43 -5.33
N VAL A 185 -0.41 7.56 -5.25
CA VAL A 185 -0.41 6.43 -4.31
C VAL A 185 -0.40 6.92 -2.86
N GLY A 186 0.40 7.96 -2.56
CA GLY A 186 0.42 8.59 -1.23
C GLY A 186 -0.94 9.19 -0.83
N ILE A 187 -1.58 9.94 -1.72
CA ILE A 187 -2.92 10.51 -1.52
C ILE A 187 -3.95 9.40 -1.29
N PHE A 188 -3.90 8.31 -2.07
CA PHE A 188 -4.79 7.17 -1.89
C PHE A 188 -4.68 6.57 -0.47
N LEU A 189 -3.46 6.41 0.04
CA LEU A 189 -3.21 5.91 1.40
C LEU A 189 -3.66 6.92 2.49
N LEU A 190 -3.42 8.22 2.29
CA LEU A 190 -3.79 9.27 3.25
C LEU A 190 -5.31 9.45 3.35
N LEU A 191 -6.04 9.32 2.23
CA LEU A 191 -7.50 9.39 2.18
C LEU A 191 -8.19 8.15 2.78
N ASP A 192 -7.44 7.08 3.03
CA ASP A 192 -7.98 5.82 3.55
C ASP A 192 -8.05 5.80 5.09
N ASN A 193 -7.12 6.48 5.78
CA ASN A 193 -7.00 6.44 7.24
C ASN A 193 -7.65 7.65 7.95
N ARG A 194 -8.69 7.36 8.76
CA ARG A 194 -9.34 8.32 9.66
C ARG A 194 -8.52 8.69 10.89
N ASP A 195 -7.38 8.05 11.11
CA ASP A 195 -6.58 8.20 12.33
C ASP A 195 -5.39 9.17 12.12
N PRO A 196 -5.32 10.32 12.81
CA PRO A 196 -4.30 11.36 12.60
C PRO A 196 -2.86 10.90 12.84
N ALA A 197 -2.63 9.97 13.78
CA ALA A 197 -1.30 9.51 14.18
C ALA A 197 -0.59 8.70 13.09
N HIS A 198 -1.34 7.99 12.24
CA HIS A 198 -0.80 7.15 11.17
C HIS A 198 -0.50 7.90 9.87
N ARG A 199 -0.97 9.14 9.72
CA ARG A 199 -0.75 9.97 8.51
C ARG A 199 0.70 10.45 8.39
N PHE A 200 1.34 10.71 9.53
CA PHE A 200 2.73 11.16 9.57
C PHE A 200 3.73 10.03 9.33
N ALA A 201 3.37 8.78 9.62
CA ALA A 201 4.26 7.63 9.44
C ALA A 201 4.60 7.36 7.96
N PHE A 202 3.69 7.63 7.02
CA PHE A 202 3.97 7.48 5.58
C PHE A 202 4.90 8.59 5.06
N LEU A 203 4.67 9.85 5.46
CA LEU A 203 5.53 10.98 5.11
C LEU A 203 6.97 10.81 5.63
N ILE A 204 7.11 10.29 6.85
CA ILE A 204 8.43 10.08 7.48
C ILE A 204 9.18 8.88 6.88
N LYS A 205 8.47 7.88 6.34
CA LYS A 205 9.10 6.64 5.82
C LYS A 205 9.35 6.66 4.29
N SER A 206 8.77 7.63 3.59
CA SER A 206 8.89 7.75 2.13
C SER A 206 9.81 8.87 1.65
N LEU A 207 10.36 9.66 2.58
CA LEU A 207 11.33 10.73 2.36
C LEU A 207 12.70 10.27 2.88
#